data_AF-A0A255U3F2-F1
#
_entry.id   AF-A0A255U3F2-F1
#
_cell.length_a   1.000
_cell.length_b   1.000
_cell.length_c   1.000
_cell.angle_alpha   90.00
_cell.angle_beta   90.00
_cell.angle_gamma   90.00
#
_symmetry.space_group_name_H-M   'P 1'
#
loop_
_entity.id
_entity.type
_entity.pdbx_description
1 polymer ?
#
loop_
_entity_poly.entity_id
_entity_poly.type
_entity_poly.pdbx_seq_one_letter_code
_entity_poly.pdbx_strand_id
1 'polypeptide(L)'
;MKILEIFGEVFEGKCGKVPCYNTVENWMKKLGLSVYENDRTPCRGGKYAVVVDESIFINSEKLLLLLGIPARHKGEPVKHEDVTVIGMKVSKAFNGDDIKQEIEEAATKAGRNPEYIINDQAHNLTNGVAKSGIAQHIDISHAMGTILKKAYGKQADFVAFTKILGEVRLQYHLTDKAFLLPPNMRTIARFMNMSSWVDWGQHMLHAYSILPKEKQEAYSFVPENKDLLDELAVAVDAVRHVEEICKTKGFNIATCNECKHFIIRNVIGNANNRRAMLGIRMLDYFKKEEALLVDDVQNDNISSDIIESDFGIFKMKKSPNKLYGITPFVLLIPLYPKLVNKSVTDTFNFKERLVNVKLKDIDTWAAKNMSTNWVTERTKIFRKAI
;
A
#
# COMPACT_ATOMS: atom_id res chain seq x y z
N MET A 1 -20.48 16.67 -20.89
CA MET A 1 -20.06 15.45 -21.59
C MET A 1 -20.00 14.31 -20.59
N LYS A 2 -20.96 13.38 -20.62
CA LYS A 2 -20.82 12.13 -19.87
C LYS A 2 -19.64 11.40 -20.50
N ILE A 3 -18.68 10.90 -19.71
CA ILE A 3 -17.47 10.21 -20.21
C ILE A 3 -17.76 9.16 -21.31
N LEU A 4 -18.95 8.56 -21.30
CA LEU A 4 -19.39 7.58 -22.28
C LEU A 4 -19.74 8.18 -23.66
N GLU A 5 -20.12 9.46 -23.73
CA GLU A 5 -20.39 10.17 -25.00
C GLU A 5 -19.11 10.32 -25.85
N ILE A 6 -17.95 10.41 -25.19
CA ILE A 6 -16.63 10.38 -25.85
C ILE A 6 -16.47 9.10 -26.69
N PHE A 7 -17.08 7.98 -26.27
CA PHE A 7 -17.04 6.74 -27.03
C PHE A 7 -17.80 6.87 -28.36
N GLY A 8 -18.91 7.60 -28.38
CA GLY A 8 -19.64 7.89 -29.61
C GLY A 8 -18.85 8.81 -30.53
N GLU A 9 -18.20 9.83 -29.95
CA GLU A 9 -17.39 10.81 -30.68
C GLU A 9 -16.12 10.19 -31.28
N VAL A 10 -15.32 9.47 -30.48
CA VAL A 10 -14.05 8.84 -30.91
C VAL A 10 -14.27 7.80 -32.00
N PHE A 11 -15.36 7.03 -31.91
CA PHE A 11 -15.68 6.04 -32.92
C PHE A 11 -16.60 6.58 -34.02
N GLU A 12 -16.88 7.89 -34.06
CA GLU A 12 -17.70 8.55 -35.09
C GLU A 12 -19.04 7.83 -35.34
N GLY A 13 -19.67 7.30 -34.28
CA GLY A 13 -20.89 6.51 -34.38
C GLY A 13 -20.76 5.12 -35.02
N LYS A 14 -19.56 4.70 -35.44
CA LYS A 14 -19.29 3.38 -36.08
C LYS A 14 -19.63 2.19 -35.18
N CYS A 15 -19.68 2.40 -33.87
CA CYS A 15 -20.04 1.37 -32.89
C CYS A 15 -21.54 1.37 -32.51
N GLY A 16 -22.38 2.18 -33.17
CA GLY A 16 -23.81 2.27 -32.89
C GLY A 16 -24.12 3.08 -31.63
N LYS A 17 -24.96 2.54 -30.73
CA LYS A 17 -25.38 3.24 -29.50
C LYS A 17 -24.24 3.29 -28.49
N VAL A 18 -24.12 4.44 -27.80
CA VAL A 18 -23.19 4.62 -26.68
C VAL A 18 -23.42 3.52 -25.62
N PRO A 19 -22.37 2.79 -25.19
CA PRO A 19 -22.52 1.74 -24.20
C PRO A 19 -22.96 2.33 -22.85
N CYS A 20 -23.77 1.58 -22.10
CA CYS A 20 -24.09 1.95 -20.73
C CYS A 20 -22.98 1.51 -19.76
N TYR A 21 -23.01 2.02 -18.53
CA TYR A 21 -21.99 1.73 -17.53
C TYR A 21 -21.83 0.22 -17.26
N ASN A 22 -22.92 -0.55 -17.24
CA ASN A 22 -22.90 -2.01 -17.06
C ASN A 22 -22.14 -2.72 -18.17
N THR A 23 -22.27 -2.27 -19.42
CA THR A 23 -21.54 -2.84 -20.56
C THR A 23 -20.04 -2.65 -20.38
N VAL A 24 -19.61 -1.45 -20.00
CA VAL A 24 -18.20 -1.12 -19.76
C VAL A 24 -17.65 -1.93 -18.57
N GLU A 25 -18.41 -2.02 -17.48
CA GLU A 25 -18.02 -2.82 -16.32
C GLU A 25 -17.87 -4.30 -16.68
N ASN A 26 -18.77 -4.84 -17.49
CA ASN A 26 -18.68 -6.22 -17.97
C ASN A 26 -17.44 -6.44 -18.83
N TRP A 27 -17.13 -5.53 -19.76
CA TRP A 27 -15.89 -5.63 -20.53
C TRP A 27 -14.65 -5.61 -19.64
N MET A 28 -14.61 -4.69 -18.66
CA MET A 28 -13.53 -4.62 -17.68
C MET A 28 -13.38 -5.95 -16.92
N LYS A 29 -14.47 -6.50 -16.36
CA LYS A 29 -14.43 -7.77 -15.63
C LYS A 29 -13.97 -8.94 -16.50
N LYS A 30 -14.41 -8.99 -17.76
CA LYS A 30 -14.00 -10.04 -18.71
C LYS A 30 -12.51 -9.97 -19.01
N LEU A 31 -12.01 -8.77 -19.31
CA LEU A 31 -10.59 -8.54 -19.54
C LEU A 31 -9.76 -8.84 -18.30
N GLY A 32 -10.19 -8.37 -17.13
CA GLY A 32 -9.53 -8.61 -15.86
C GLY A 32 -9.47 -10.09 -15.48
N LEU A 33 -10.55 -10.84 -15.70
CA LEU A 33 -10.53 -12.29 -15.51
C LEU A 33 -9.57 -12.98 -16.46
N SER A 34 -9.60 -12.61 -17.75
CA SER A 34 -8.66 -13.16 -18.73
C SER A 34 -7.21 -12.89 -18.35
N VAL A 35 -6.88 -11.68 -17.89
CA VAL A 35 -5.52 -11.36 -17.42
C VAL A 35 -5.19 -12.18 -16.20
N TYR A 36 -6.09 -12.22 -15.22
CA TYR A 36 -5.86 -12.98 -13.99
C TYR A 36 -5.66 -14.47 -14.24
N GLU A 37 -6.30 -15.07 -15.25
CA GLU A 37 -6.16 -16.51 -15.52
C GLU A 37 -5.00 -16.85 -16.45
N ASN A 38 -4.73 -15.99 -17.46
CA ASN A 38 -3.80 -16.32 -18.54
C ASN A 38 -2.41 -15.70 -18.36
N ASP A 39 -2.27 -14.62 -17.57
CA ASP A 39 -1.02 -13.87 -17.43
C ASP A 39 -0.35 -14.09 -16.08
N ARG A 40 -0.56 -15.25 -15.44
CA ARG A 40 -0.08 -15.54 -14.07
C ARG A 40 1.41 -15.80 -13.94
N THR A 41 2.16 -15.85 -15.04
CA THR A 41 3.62 -16.02 -15.00
C THR A 41 4.29 -14.64 -14.90
N PRO A 42 4.82 -14.25 -13.73
CA PRO A 42 5.48 -12.96 -13.57
C PRO A 42 6.74 -12.90 -14.44
N CYS A 43 7.13 -11.68 -14.82
CA CYS A 43 8.43 -11.42 -15.45
C CYS A 43 8.75 -12.32 -16.67
N ARG A 44 7.73 -12.75 -17.42
CA ARG A 44 7.87 -13.66 -18.58
C ARG A 44 8.63 -14.96 -18.25
N GLY A 45 8.46 -15.48 -17.03
CA GLY A 45 9.11 -16.71 -16.56
C GLY A 45 10.49 -16.49 -15.92
N GLY A 46 10.95 -15.23 -15.82
CA GLY A 46 12.16 -14.86 -15.11
C GLY A 46 12.05 -15.05 -13.59
N LYS A 47 13.15 -14.74 -12.89
CA LYS A 47 13.16 -14.66 -11.42
C LYS A 47 12.22 -13.55 -10.95
N TYR A 48 11.38 -13.85 -9.98
CA TYR A 48 10.41 -12.92 -9.44
C TYR A 48 10.37 -12.99 -7.90
N ALA A 49 9.90 -11.91 -7.30
CA ALA A 49 9.56 -11.83 -5.88
C ALA A 49 8.06 -11.61 -5.73
N VAL A 50 7.52 -11.83 -4.53
CA VAL A 50 6.11 -11.60 -4.24
C VAL A 50 5.94 -10.52 -3.19
N VAL A 51 5.10 -9.52 -3.46
CA VAL A 51 4.55 -8.65 -2.42
C VAL A 51 3.22 -9.23 -1.97
N VAL A 52 3.06 -9.47 -0.67
CA VAL A 52 1.84 -10.03 -0.08
C VAL A 52 1.29 -9.07 0.95
N ASP A 53 0.00 -8.75 0.83
CA ASP A 53 -0.69 -7.94 1.82
C ASP A 53 -2.19 -8.25 1.86
N GLU A 54 -2.81 -7.92 2.98
CA GLU A 54 -4.25 -7.96 3.20
C GLU A 54 -4.79 -6.55 3.37
N SER A 55 -5.66 -6.11 2.45
CA SER A 55 -6.30 -4.80 2.58
C SER A 55 -7.82 -4.90 2.47
N ILE A 56 -8.44 -3.77 2.82
CA ILE A 56 -9.86 -3.46 2.62
C ILE A 56 -10.79 -4.21 3.57
N PHE A 57 -11.20 -3.54 4.65
CA PHE A 57 -12.38 -3.93 5.44
C PHE A 57 -13.65 -3.38 4.78
N ILE A 58 -14.36 -4.20 4.02
CA ILE A 58 -15.74 -3.92 3.61
C ILE A 58 -16.59 -5.09 4.10
N ASN A 59 -17.61 -4.83 4.92
CA ASN A 59 -18.50 -5.85 5.49
C ASN A 59 -17.79 -7.01 6.22
N SER A 60 -16.71 -6.71 6.94
CA SER A 60 -15.90 -7.70 7.69
C SER A 60 -15.15 -8.72 6.82
N GLU A 61 -14.95 -8.40 5.54
CA GLU A 61 -14.08 -9.15 4.63
C GLU A 61 -12.76 -8.43 4.44
N LYS A 62 -11.76 -9.19 4.01
CA LYS A 62 -10.43 -8.76 3.61
C LYS A 62 -10.12 -9.30 2.22
N LEU A 63 -9.42 -8.50 1.42
CA LEU A 63 -8.80 -8.91 0.17
C LEU A 63 -7.33 -9.25 0.44
N LEU A 64 -6.98 -10.53 0.31
CA LEU A 64 -5.59 -10.95 0.23
C LEU A 64 -5.14 -10.85 -1.23
N LEU A 65 -4.00 -10.20 -1.44
CA LEU A 65 -3.41 -9.98 -2.75
C LEU A 65 -1.95 -10.40 -2.75
N LEU A 66 -1.55 -11.17 -3.78
CA LEU A 66 -0.18 -11.58 -4.04
C LEU A 66 0.23 -10.99 -5.39
N LEU A 67 1.23 -10.11 -5.38
CA LEU A 67 1.77 -9.44 -6.56
C LEU A 67 3.15 -10.01 -6.89
N GLY A 68 3.30 -10.63 -8.06
CA GLY A 68 4.59 -10.98 -8.62
C GLY A 68 5.26 -9.75 -9.24
N ILE A 69 6.50 -9.49 -8.83
CA ILE A 69 7.35 -8.38 -9.30
C ILE A 69 8.74 -8.90 -9.69
N PRO A 70 9.55 -8.17 -10.47
CA PRO A 70 10.94 -8.54 -10.75
C PRO A 70 11.73 -8.76 -9.46
N ALA A 71 12.38 -9.91 -9.30
CA ALA A 71 13.18 -10.19 -8.09
C ALA A 71 14.34 -9.20 -7.95
N ARG A 72 15.00 -8.88 -9.06
CA ARG A 72 16.06 -7.88 -9.07
C ARG A 72 15.47 -6.48 -9.23
N HIS A 73 15.73 -5.62 -8.26
CA HIS A 73 15.43 -4.21 -8.30
C HIS A 73 16.15 -3.53 -9.48
N LYS A 74 15.41 -2.72 -10.25
CA LYS A 74 15.85 -2.16 -11.54
C LYS A 74 16.62 -0.84 -11.42
N GLY A 75 16.82 -0.35 -10.20
CA GLY A 75 17.35 1.00 -9.95
C GLY A 75 16.29 2.09 -10.06
N GLU A 76 15.02 1.70 -10.00
CA GLU A 76 13.86 2.57 -9.87
C GLU A 76 12.75 1.84 -9.11
N PRO A 77 11.83 2.56 -8.44
CA PRO A 77 10.70 1.94 -7.75
C PRO A 77 9.86 1.08 -8.68
N VAL A 78 9.32 -0.03 -8.15
CA VAL A 78 8.42 -0.94 -8.89
C VAL A 78 7.22 -0.17 -9.43
N LYS A 79 6.94 -0.31 -10.73
CA LYS A 79 5.81 0.33 -11.40
C LYS A 79 4.67 -0.65 -11.61
N HIS A 80 3.47 -0.15 -11.86
CA HIS A 80 2.32 -1.00 -12.17
C HIS A 80 2.53 -1.91 -13.40
N GLU A 81 3.33 -1.48 -14.38
CA GLU A 81 3.65 -2.31 -15.55
C GLU A 81 4.54 -3.53 -15.22
N ASP A 82 5.24 -3.49 -14.09
CA ASP A 82 6.09 -4.59 -13.59
C ASP A 82 5.28 -5.65 -12.84
N VAL A 83 4.03 -5.35 -12.49
CA VAL A 83 3.21 -6.15 -11.60
C VAL A 83 2.39 -7.20 -12.37
N THR A 84 2.43 -8.42 -11.85
CA THR A 84 1.49 -9.48 -12.20
C THR A 84 0.73 -9.92 -10.94
N VAL A 85 -0.60 -9.87 -10.95
CA VAL A 85 -1.41 -10.45 -9.87
C VAL A 85 -1.40 -11.98 -9.99
N ILE A 86 -0.76 -12.66 -9.03
CA ILE A 86 -0.60 -14.12 -9.04
C ILE A 86 -1.51 -14.84 -8.05
N GLY A 87 -2.06 -14.11 -7.07
CA GLY A 87 -3.02 -14.62 -6.11
C GLY A 87 -3.96 -13.51 -5.65
N MET A 88 -5.23 -13.84 -5.52
CA MET A 88 -6.27 -12.89 -5.10
C MET A 88 -7.43 -13.67 -4.46
N LYS A 89 -7.69 -13.41 -3.18
CA LYS A 89 -8.73 -14.12 -2.41
C LYS A 89 -9.46 -13.20 -1.45
N VAL A 90 -10.75 -13.43 -1.28
CA VAL A 90 -11.59 -12.72 -0.31
C VAL A 90 -12.00 -13.66 0.81
N SER A 91 -11.77 -13.25 2.05
CA SER A 91 -12.21 -14.00 3.23
C SER A 91 -12.45 -13.03 4.39
N LYS A 92 -13.18 -13.46 5.43
CA LYS A 92 -13.32 -12.67 6.68
C LYS A 92 -12.00 -12.53 7.43
N ALA A 93 -11.17 -13.56 7.35
CA ALA A 93 -9.85 -13.60 7.95
C ALA A 93 -8.98 -14.60 7.18
N PHE A 94 -7.67 -14.41 7.29
CA PHE A 94 -6.67 -15.34 6.82
C PHE A 94 -5.74 -15.67 7.99
N ASN A 95 -5.55 -16.95 8.26
CA ASN A 95 -4.53 -17.44 9.18
C ASN A 95 -3.25 -17.80 8.40
N GLY A 96 -2.18 -18.17 9.10
CA GLY A 96 -0.90 -18.49 8.45
C GLY A 96 -0.97 -19.67 7.47
N ASP A 97 -1.84 -20.66 7.70
CA ASP A 97 -2.01 -21.79 6.77
C ASP A 97 -2.75 -21.36 5.50
N ASP A 98 -3.74 -20.48 5.61
CA ASP A 98 -4.41 -19.89 4.45
C ASP A 98 -3.41 -19.13 3.57
N ILE A 99 -2.54 -18.31 4.17
CA ILE A 99 -1.52 -17.54 3.46
C ILE A 99 -0.51 -18.47 2.78
N LYS A 100 -0.03 -19.49 3.49
CA LYS A 100 0.88 -20.50 2.92
C LYS A 100 0.26 -21.16 1.69
N GLN A 101 -0.98 -21.62 1.80
CA GLN A 101 -1.67 -22.28 0.70
C GLN A 101 -1.75 -21.36 -0.53
N GLU A 102 -2.09 -20.08 -0.35
CA GLU A 102 -2.15 -19.12 -1.46
C GLU A 102 -0.78 -18.88 -2.10
N ILE A 103 0.30 -18.86 -1.31
CA ILE A 103 1.68 -18.77 -1.81
C ILE A 103 2.02 -20.02 -2.65
N GLU A 104 1.70 -21.22 -2.17
CA GLU A 104 1.96 -22.50 -2.87
C GLU A 104 1.16 -22.61 -4.17
N GLU A 105 -0.12 -22.20 -4.14
CA GLU A 105 -0.96 -22.14 -5.33
C GLU A 105 -0.42 -21.13 -6.36
N ALA A 106 0.02 -19.96 -5.91
CA ALA A 106 0.60 -18.94 -6.78
C ALA A 106 1.92 -19.42 -7.41
N ALA A 107 2.80 -20.05 -6.64
CA ALA A 107 4.04 -20.63 -7.13
C ALA A 107 3.78 -21.76 -8.16
N THR A 108 2.82 -22.64 -7.88
CA THR A 108 2.42 -23.72 -8.80
C THR A 108 1.94 -23.14 -10.14
N LYS A 109 1.09 -22.11 -10.10
CA LYS A 109 0.58 -21.43 -11.31
C LYS A 109 1.67 -20.66 -12.04
N ALA A 110 2.62 -20.06 -11.33
CA ALA A 110 3.76 -19.37 -11.92
C ALA A 110 4.82 -20.33 -12.50
N GLY A 111 4.78 -21.61 -12.12
CA GLY A 111 5.69 -22.66 -12.56
C GLY A 111 7.04 -22.72 -11.82
N ARG A 112 7.23 -21.89 -10.79
CA ARG A 112 8.43 -21.85 -9.94
C ARG A 112 8.13 -21.12 -8.64
N ASN A 113 8.99 -21.29 -7.63
CA ASN A 113 8.94 -20.49 -6.41
C ASN A 113 9.51 -19.07 -6.65
N PRO A 114 9.01 -18.06 -5.92
CA PRO A 114 9.66 -16.76 -5.88
C PRO A 114 11.01 -16.84 -5.15
N GLU A 115 11.91 -15.92 -5.46
CA GLU A 115 13.21 -15.84 -4.79
C GLU A 115 13.05 -15.40 -3.33
N TYR A 116 12.11 -14.48 -3.08
CA TYR A 116 11.76 -14.00 -1.74
C TYR A 116 10.34 -13.38 -1.73
N ILE A 117 9.83 -13.12 -0.53
CA ILE A 117 8.52 -12.50 -0.28
C ILE A 117 8.70 -11.23 0.56
N ILE A 118 7.93 -10.19 0.22
CA ILE A 118 7.85 -8.92 0.95
C ILE A 118 6.46 -8.81 1.57
N ASN A 119 6.40 -8.56 2.88
CA ASN A 119 5.15 -8.25 3.57
C ASN A 119 5.38 -7.35 4.80
N ASP A 120 4.30 -6.84 5.36
CA ASP A 120 4.35 -6.10 6.62
C ASP A 120 4.62 -7.04 7.82
N GLN A 121 4.66 -6.49 9.03
CA GLN A 121 4.90 -7.29 10.24
C GLN A 121 3.62 -7.92 10.83
N ALA A 122 2.54 -8.06 10.06
CA ALA A 122 1.33 -8.72 10.52
C ALA A 122 1.63 -10.20 10.85
N HIS A 123 1.12 -10.64 12.00
CA HIS A 123 1.47 -11.95 12.56
C HIS A 123 1.06 -13.11 11.66
N ASN A 124 -0.12 -13.04 11.04
CA ASN A 124 -0.63 -14.06 10.13
C ASN A 124 0.18 -14.13 8.83
N LEU A 125 0.53 -12.99 8.22
CA LEU A 125 1.38 -12.93 7.03
C LEU A 125 2.78 -13.47 7.31
N THR A 126 3.42 -12.99 8.38
CA THR A 126 4.76 -13.46 8.80
C THR A 126 4.77 -14.96 9.08
N ASN A 127 3.75 -15.48 9.77
CA ASN A 127 3.62 -16.91 10.03
C ASN A 127 3.43 -17.70 8.73
N GLY A 128 2.58 -17.23 7.81
CA GLY A 128 2.34 -17.90 6.53
C GLY A 128 3.58 -17.96 5.64
N VAL A 129 4.30 -16.85 5.52
CA VAL A 129 5.58 -16.81 4.77
C VAL A 129 6.60 -17.73 5.42
N ALA A 130 6.78 -17.69 6.74
CA ALA A 130 7.69 -18.59 7.43
C ALA A 130 7.36 -20.09 7.17
N LYS A 131 6.07 -20.46 7.20
CA LYS A 131 5.63 -21.83 6.89
C LYS A 131 5.80 -22.24 5.43
N SER A 132 5.95 -21.28 4.50
CA SER A 132 6.25 -21.54 3.09
C SER A 132 7.72 -21.92 2.87
N GLY A 133 8.62 -21.57 3.81
CA GLY A 133 10.06 -21.79 3.69
C GLY A 133 10.79 -20.85 2.73
N ILE A 134 10.10 -19.84 2.19
CA ILE A 134 10.68 -18.82 1.32
C ILE A 134 11.24 -17.66 2.16
N ALA A 135 12.37 -17.08 1.73
CA ALA A 135 12.98 -15.93 2.38
C ALA A 135 12.00 -14.75 2.47
N GLN A 136 12.01 -14.07 3.62
CA GLN A 136 11.07 -12.98 3.92
C GLN A 136 11.81 -11.68 4.15
N HIS A 137 11.58 -10.70 3.30
CA HIS A 137 11.89 -9.31 3.57
C HIS A 137 10.72 -8.64 4.29
N ILE A 138 11.01 -7.91 5.36
CA ILE A 138 9.99 -7.08 6.02
C ILE A 138 9.94 -5.73 5.33
N ASP A 139 8.73 -5.29 4.95
CA ASP A 139 8.53 -4.00 4.30
C ASP A 139 9.17 -2.86 5.11
N ILE A 140 10.01 -2.07 4.42
CA ILE A 140 10.80 -1.01 5.04
C ILE A 140 9.94 0.06 5.70
N SER A 141 8.85 0.50 5.07
CA SER A 141 8.02 1.57 5.64
C SER A 141 7.25 1.10 6.87
N HIS A 142 6.72 -0.13 6.86
CA HIS A 142 6.11 -0.73 8.04
C HIS A 142 7.14 -0.99 9.16
N ALA A 143 8.35 -1.42 8.81
CA ALA A 143 9.43 -1.61 9.78
C ALA A 143 9.81 -0.28 10.44
N MET A 144 10.07 0.78 9.66
CA MET A 144 10.42 2.10 10.18
C MET A 144 9.30 2.69 11.03
N GLY A 145 8.04 2.59 10.59
CA GLY A 145 6.88 3.00 11.38
C GLY A 145 6.78 2.26 12.72
N THR A 146 7.07 0.96 12.74
CA THR A 146 7.08 0.16 13.98
C THR A 146 8.25 0.53 14.89
N ILE A 147 9.41 0.83 14.32
CA ILE A 147 10.59 1.27 15.08
C ILE A 147 10.31 2.63 15.73
N LEU A 148 9.78 3.62 14.98
CA LEU A 148 9.36 4.91 15.52
C LEU A 148 8.33 4.75 16.64
N LYS A 149 7.33 3.88 16.45
CA LYS A 149 6.35 3.55 17.49
C LYS A 149 7.00 3.04 18.77
N LYS A 150 7.99 2.16 18.66
CA LYS A 150 8.71 1.60 19.82
C LYS A 150 9.56 2.65 20.53
N ALA A 151 10.15 3.58 19.79
CA ALA A 151 10.99 4.65 20.37
C ALA A 151 10.16 5.76 21.03
N TYR A 152 9.11 6.24 20.36
CA TYR A 152 8.37 7.45 20.76
C TYR A 152 6.98 7.17 21.36
N GLY A 153 6.31 6.08 20.96
CA GLY A 153 4.87 5.93 21.18
C GLY A 153 4.41 5.79 22.64
N LYS A 154 5.35 5.63 23.59
CA LYS A 154 5.07 5.59 25.04
C LYS A 154 5.70 6.76 25.82
N GLN A 155 6.38 7.67 25.13
CA GLN A 155 7.04 8.81 25.77
C GLN A 155 6.01 9.86 26.15
N ALA A 156 6.09 10.38 27.39
CA ALA A 156 5.05 11.22 27.96
C ALA A 156 4.86 12.54 27.18
N ASP A 157 5.96 13.17 26.76
CA ASP A 157 6.00 14.37 25.92
C ASP A 157 5.35 14.13 24.55
N PHE A 158 5.68 13.03 23.88
CA PHE A 158 5.09 12.64 22.60
C PHE A 158 3.57 12.38 22.71
N VAL A 159 3.15 11.66 23.75
CA VAL A 159 1.73 11.38 24.00
C VAL A 159 0.97 12.68 24.32
N ALA A 160 1.53 13.57 25.13
CA ALA A 160 0.95 14.87 25.42
C ALA A 160 0.81 15.72 24.16
N PHE A 161 1.88 15.86 23.37
CA PHE A 161 1.87 16.66 22.16
C PHE A 161 0.89 16.14 21.11
N THR A 162 0.87 14.82 20.85
CA THR A 162 -0.09 14.22 19.90
C THR A 162 -1.54 14.30 20.39
N LYS A 163 -1.79 14.37 21.70
CA LYS A 163 -3.12 14.68 22.22
C LYS A 163 -3.53 16.12 21.89
N ILE A 164 -2.64 17.09 22.14
CA ILE A 164 -2.87 18.50 21.83
C ILE A 164 -3.18 18.70 20.34
N LEU A 165 -2.39 18.09 19.45
CA LEU A 165 -2.62 18.17 18.00
C LEU A 165 -4.02 17.67 17.58
N GLY A 166 -4.53 16.62 18.24
CA GLY A 166 -5.86 16.08 17.99
C GLY A 166 -6.98 17.02 18.46
N GLU A 167 -6.82 17.59 19.64
CA GLU A 167 -7.77 18.52 20.26
C GLU A 167 -7.84 19.85 19.50
N VAL A 168 -6.68 20.46 19.22
CA VAL A 168 -6.55 21.70 18.45
C VAL A 168 -7.22 21.58 17.09
N ARG A 169 -7.04 20.43 16.43
CA ARG A 169 -7.66 20.21 15.12
C ARG A 169 -9.18 20.24 15.19
N LEU A 170 -9.78 19.61 16.20
CA LEU A 170 -11.23 19.61 16.39
C LEU A 170 -11.75 20.99 16.79
N GLN A 171 -11.02 21.70 17.65
CA GLN A 171 -11.41 23.00 18.16
C GLN A 171 -11.35 24.10 17.09
N TYR A 172 -10.35 24.07 16.20
CA TYR A 172 -10.10 25.17 15.26
C TYR A 172 -10.69 24.93 13.86
N HIS A 173 -11.26 23.76 13.58
CA HIS A 173 -11.71 23.41 12.22
C HIS A 173 -12.78 24.34 11.63
N LEU A 174 -13.62 24.94 12.48
CA LEU A 174 -14.72 25.83 12.08
C LEU A 174 -14.47 27.29 12.51
N THR A 175 -13.23 27.65 12.79
CA THR A 175 -12.87 29.01 13.23
C THR A 175 -11.97 29.69 12.22
N ASP A 176 -11.68 30.97 12.46
CA ASP A 176 -10.71 31.78 11.72
C ASP A 176 -9.25 31.25 11.83
N LYS A 177 -9.01 30.18 12.62
CA LYS A 177 -7.72 29.49 12.79
C LYS A 177 -7.56 28.29 11.85
N ALA A 178 -8.60 27.94 11.08
CA ALA A 178 -8.64 26.74 10.26
C ALA A 178 -7.50 26.62 9.22
N PHE A 179 -6.98 27.74 8.71
CA PHE A 179 -5.91 27.72 7.71
C PHE A 179 -4.53 27.30 8.28
N LEU A 180 -4.38 27.27 9.62
CA LEU A 180 -3.15 26.85 10.32
C LEU A 180 -3.27 25.47 10.98
N LEU A 181 -4.35 24.71 10.68
CA LEU A 181 -4.59 23.42 11.33
C LEU A 181 -3.44 22.43 11.11
N PRO A 182 -3.11 21.62 12.13
CA PRO A 182 -2.24 20.48 11.91
C PRO A 182 -2.89 19.47 10.96
N PRO A 183 -2.08 18.72 10.20
CA PRO A 183 -2.57 17.63 9.36
C PRO A 183 -3.40 16.61 10.15
N ASN A 184 -4.28 15.89 9.44
CA ASN A 184 -5.08 14.85 10.07
C ASN A 184 -4.20 13.67 10.49
N MET A 185 -4.03 13.46 11.80
CA MET A 185 -3.36 12.28 12.35
C MET A 185 -4.26 11.06 12.20
N ARG A 186 -4.03 10.27 11.15
CA ARG A 186 -4.75 9.00 10.94
C ARG A 186 -4.53 8.08 12.15
N THR A 187 -5.60 7.48 12.67
CA THR A 187 -5.52 6.54 13.81
C THR A 187 -4.70 5.28 13.45
N ILE A 188 -4.84 4.84 12.19
CA ILE A 188 -4.13 3.72 11.57
C ILE A 188 -2.86 4.25 10.88
N ALA A 189 -1.75 3.52 10.99
CA ALA A 189 -0.45 3.89 10.40
C ALA A 189 0.05 5.28 10.83
N ARG A 190 -0.32 5.76 12.03
CA ARG A 190 0.03 7.11 12.53
C ARG A 190 1.54 7.40 12.55
N PHE A 191 2.36 6.37 12.77
CA PHE A 191 3.81 6.48 12.81
C PHE A 191 4.44 6.50 11.42
N MET A 192 3.81 5.87 10.41
CA MET A 192 4.23 5.99 9.01
C MET A 192 3.89 7.37 8.43
N ASN A 193 2.83 8.00 8.93
CA ASN A 193 2.40 9.34 8.49
C ASN A 193 2.97 10.48 9.36
N MET A 194 3.98 10.18 10.17
CA MET A 194 4.53 11.11 11.16
C MET A 194 5.10 12.37 10.52
N SER A 195 5.73 12.24 9.36
CA SER A 195 6.42 13.33 8.68
C SER A 195 5.51 14.53 8.43
N SER A 196 4.26 14.27 8.03
CA SER A 196 3.31 15.34 7.69
C SER A 196 3.11 16.35 8.82
N TRP A 197 2.92 15.89 10.06
CA TRP A 197 2.66 16.79 11.19
C TRP A 197 3.93 17.30 11.85
N VAL A 198 5.06 16.58 11.72
CA VAL A 198 6.37 17.08 12.14
C VAL A 198 6.80 18.24 11.25
N ASP A 199 6.67 18.09 9.92
CA ASP A 199 6.95 19.15 8.93
C ASP A 199 6.04 20.37 9.18
N TRP A 200 4.75 20.15 9.47
CA TRP A 200 3.85 21.23 9.90
C TRP A 200 4.34 21.92 11.18
N GLY A 201 4.79 21.17 12.18
CA GLY A 201 5.30 21.73 13.43
C GLY A 201 6.54 22.59 13.21
N GLN A 202 7.47 22.13 12.37
CA GLN A 202 8.66 22.89 11.98
C GLN A 202 8.31 24.18 11.22
N HIS A 203 7.38 24.13 10.27
CA HIS A 203 6.88 25.33 9.60
C HIS A 203 6.20 26.30 10.57
N MET A 204 5.41 25.79 11.52
CA MET A 204 4.77 26.61 12.54
C MET A 204 5.79 27.27 13.47
N LEU A 205 6.86 26.56 13.88
CA LEU A 205 7.96 27.14 14.65
C LEU A 205 8.60 28.32 13.91
N HIS A 206 8.88 28.16 12.62
CA HIS A 206 9.49 29.21 11.79
C HIS A 206 8.55 30.43 11.63
N ALA A 207 7.27 30.17 11.41
CA ALA A 207 6.27 31.22 11.21
C ALA A 207 5.77 31.86 12.52
N TYR A 208 6.04 31.27 13.68
CA TYR A 208 5.40 31.65 14.94
C TYR A 208 5.54 33.15 15.28
N SER A 209 6.75 33.70 15.12
CA SER A 209 7.05 35.10 15.45
C SER A 209 6.31 36.13 14.58
N ILE A 210 5.88 35.74 13.36
CA ILE A 210 5.17 36.62 12.42
C ILE A 210 3.64 36.47 12.50
N LEU A 211 3.14 35.52 13.29
CA LEU A 211 1.71 35.35 13.51
C LEU A 211 1.12 36.52 14.34
N PRO A 212 -0.15 36.91 14.12
CA PRO A 212 -0.84 37.82 15.02
C PRO A 212 -0.86 37.30 16.46
N LYS A 213 -0.84 38.18 17.47
CA LYS A 213 -0.79 37.81 18.90
C LYS A 213 -1.84 36.78 19.30
N GLU A 214 -3.08 36.94 18.86
CA GLU A 214 -4.16 35.98 19.15
C GLU A 214 -3.84 34.56 18.64
N LYS A 215 -3.14 34.44 17.50
CA LYS A 215 -2.72 33.15 16.94
C LYS A 215 -1.49 32.62 17.65
N GLN A 216 -0.56 33.48 18.07
CA GLN A 216 0.57 33.07 18.90
C GLN A 216 0.08 32.44 20.21
N GLU A 217 -0.89 33.08 20.87
CA GLU A 217 -1.52 32.54 22.09
C GLU A 217 -2.18 31.18 21.82
N ALA A 218 -2.96 31.08 20.73
CA ALA A 218 -3.64 29.84 20.35
C ALA A 218 -2.69 28.68 20.00
N TYR A 219 -1.51 28.98 19.45
CA TYR A 219 -0.51 28.00 19.03
C TYR A 219 0.73 27.96 19.95
N SER A 220 0.64 28.47 21.17
CA SER A 220 1.72 28.52 22.18
C SER A 220 2.33 27.14 22.49
N PHE A 221 1.53 26.09 22.37
CA PHE A 221 1.99 24.71 22.50
C PHE A 221 3.08 24.31 21.48
N VAL A 222 3.20 25.00 20.34
CA VAL A 222 4.22 24.70 19.32
C VAL A 222 5.63 25.02 19.84
N PRO A 223 5.97 26.27 20.22
CA PRO A 223 7.29 26.57 20.79
C PRO A 223 7.54 25.86 22.13
N GLU A 224 6.52 25.58 22.93
CA GLU A 224 6.65 24.77 24.15
C GLU A 224 7.15 23.34 23.87
N ASN A 225 6.89 22.81 22.68
CA ASN A 225 7.30 21.48 22.25
C ASN A 225 8.45 21.51 21.23
N LYS A 226 9.18 22.63 21.11
CA LYS A 226 10.25 22.81 20.12
C LYS A 226 11.31 21.71 20.17
N ASP A 227 11.82 21.37 21.36
CA ASP A 227 12.90 20.38 21.48
C ASP A 227 12.46 18.99 21.01
N LEU A 228 11.21 18.61 21.30
CA LEU A 228 10.61 17.38 20.79
C LEU A 228 10.42 17.44 19.27
N LEU A 229 9.95 18.56 18.73
CA LEU A 229 9.76 18.75 17.28
C LEU A 229 11.09 18.69 16.52
N ASP A 230 12.16 19.28 17.06
CA ASP A 230 13.50 19.23 16.45
C ASP A 230 14.06 17.81 16.49
N GLU A 231 13.88 17.09 17.60
CA GLU A 231 14.26 15.69 17.71
C GLU A 231 13.51 14.80 16.70
N LEU A 232 12.19 14.98 16.60
CA LEU A 232 11.34 14.23 15.67
C LEU A 232 11.64 14.55 14.21
N ALA A 233 11.99 15.79 13.88
CA ALA A 233 12.40 16.17 12.53
C ALA A 233 13.61 15.35 12.09
N VAL A 234 14.65 15.25 12.94
CA VAL A 234 15.82 14.42 12.65
C VAL A 234 15.46 12.93 12.51
N ALA A 235 14.58 12.42 13.38
CA ALA A 235 14.13 11.03 13.33
C ALA A 235 13.37 10.70 12.04
N VAL A 236 12.44 11.57 11.65
CA VAL A 236 11.64 11.43 10.43
C VAL A 236 12.50 11.58 9.18
N ASP A 237 13.41 12.55 9.14
CA ASP A 237 14.31 12.76 8.01
C ASP A 237 15.21 11.55 7.81
N ALA A 238 15.68 10.93 8.89
CA ALA A 238 16.45 9.71 8.80
C ALA A 238 15.66 8.53 8.25
N VAL A 239 14.41 8.35 8.69
CA VAL A 239 13.50 7.34 8.13
C VAL A 239 13.26 7.58 6.65
N ARG A 240 12.94 8.83 6.26
CA ARG A 240 12.72 9.22 4.86
C ARG A 240 13.94 8.92 4.00
N HIS A 241 15.13 9.25 4.50
CA HIS A 241 16.40 9.04 3.78
C HIS A 241 16.69 7.55 3.51
N VAL A 242 16.55 6.70 4.53
CA VAL A 242 16.82 5.25 4.34
C VAL A 242 15.74 4.58 3.48
N GLU A 243 14.47 5.00 3.62
CA GLU A 243 13.39 4.54 2.74
C GLU A 243 13.65 4.93 1.29
N GLU A 244 14.07 6.18 1.04
CA GLU A 244 14.36 6.67 -0.30
C GLU A 244 15.50 5.88 -0.96
N ILE A 245 16.60 5.64 -0.25
CA ILE A 245 17.72 4.81 -0.75
C ILE A 245 17.21 3.44 -1.17
N CYS A 246 16.52 2.73 -0.27
CA CYS A 246 16.09 1.36 -0.54
C CYS A 246 15.02 1.26 -1.63
N LYS A 247 14.11 2.24 -1.72
CA LYS A 247 13.04 2.27 -2.73
C LYS A 247 13.52 2.68 -4.12
N THR A 248 14.56 3.52 -4.21
CA THR A 248 15.04 4.05 -5.49
C THR A 248 16.25 3.30 -6.03
N LYS A 249 17.16 2.84 -5.17
CA LYS A 249 18.38 2.12 -5.59
C LYS A 249 18.24 0.60 -5.44
N GLY A 250 17.31 0.14 -4.59
CA GLY A 250 17.17 -1.25 -4.19
C GLY A 250 18.00 -1.60 -2.96
N PHE A 251 17.78 -2.80 -2.42
CA PHE A 251 18.46 -3.31 -1.24
C PHE A 251 19.57 -4.30 -1.60
N ASN A 252 20.81 -3.88 -1.38
CA ASN A 252 22.02 -4.67 -1.58
C ASN A 252 23.05 -4.32 -0.49
N ILE A 253 24.20 -4.97 -0.49
CA ILE A 253 25.24 -4.75 0.52
C ILE A 253 25.72 -3.28 0.54
N ALA A 254 25.88 -2.65 -0.62
CA ALA A 254 26.32 -1.26 -0.70
C ALA A 254 25.27 -0.28 -0.15
N THR A 255 23.99 -0.42 -0.53
CA THR A 255 22.91 0.45 -0.04
C THR A 255 22.61 0.18 1.43
N CYS A 256 22.74 -1.06 1.90
CA CYS A 256 22.66 -1.40 3.33
C CYS A 256 23.74 -0.68 4.14
N ASN A 257 24.98 -0.69 3.67
CA ASN A 257 26.08 0.03 4.31
C ASN A 257 25.88 1.55 4.28
N GLU A 258 25.41 2.10 3.15
CA GLU A 258 25.04 3.53 3.03
C GLU A 258 24.02 3.92 4.12
N CYS A 259 22.93 3.15 4.26
CA CYS A 259 21.91 3.34 5.29
C CYS A 259 22.49 3.25 6.71
N LYS A 260 23.28 2.21 7.01
CA LYS A 260 23.91 2.03 8.33
C LYS A 260 24.84 3.19 8.69
N HIS A 261 25.68 3.63 7.76
CA HIS A 261 26.57 4.78 7.96
C HIS A 261 25.78 6.07 8.22
N PHE A 262 24.71 6.31 7.46
CA PHE A 262 23.83 7.44 7.68
C PHE A 262 23.20 7.40 9.08
N ILE A 263 22.69 6.24 9.51
CA ILE A 263 22.08 6.06 10.84
C ILE A 263 23.09 6.33 11.95
N ILE A 264 24.29 5.76 11.87
CA ILE A 264 25.34 5.95 12.89
C ILE A 264 25.68 7.45 13.01
N ARG A 265 25.86 8.14 11.89
CA ARG A 265 26.27 9.55 11.87
C ARG A 265 25.16 10.50 12.30
N ASN A 266 23.95 10.33 11.76
CA ASN A 266 22.90 11.35 11.83
C ASN A 266 21.81 11.03 12.86
N VAL A 267 21.64 9.76 13.22
CA VAL A 267 20.65 9.33 14.22
C VAL A 267 21.32 9.07 15.56
N ILE A 268 22.43 8.34 15.60
CA ILE A 268 23.11 7.97 16.85
C ILE A 268 24.13 9.03 17.30
N GLY A 269 24.83 9.67 16.35
CA GLY A 269 25.79 10.72 16.65
C GLY A 269 25.18 11.87 17.48
N ASN A 270 25.77 12.13 18.66
CA ASN A 270 25.32 13.16 19.61
C ASN A 270 23.82 13.02 20.00
N ALA A 271 23.32 11.79 20.05
CA ALA A 271 21.92 11.51 20.35
C ALA A 271 21.62 11.46 21.85
N ASN A 272 20.42 11.90 22.21
CA ASN A 272 19.83 11.49 23.47
C ASN A 272 19.47 9.99 23.42
N ASN A 273 19.16 9.42 24.60
CA ASN A 273 18.88 7.99 24.73
C ASN A 273 17.76 7.49 23.80
N ARG A 274 16.74 8.31 23.56
CA ARG A 274 15.57 7.96 22.75
C ARG A 274 15.93 7.85 21.27
N ARG A 275 16.64 8.85 20.73
CA ARG A 275 17.12 8.88 19.34
C ARG A 275 18.22 7.83 19.11
N ALA A 276 19.09 7.58 20.09
CA ALA A 276 20.06 6.48 20.04
C ALA A 276 19.35 5.11 19.94
N MET A 277 18.29 4.90 20.74
CA MET A 277 17.47 3.68 20.68
C MET A 277 16.75 3.50 19.34
N LEU A 278 16.27 4.60 18.73
CA LEU A 278 15.75 4.59 17.36
C LEU A 278 16.83 4.07 16.40
N GLY A 279 18.02 4.68 16.41
CA GLY A 279 19.12 4.31 15.52
C GLY A 279 19.55 2.84 15.68
N ILE A 280 19.70 2.35 16.92
CA ILE A 280 20.06 0.95 17.19
C ILE A 280 19.01 0.00 16.59
N ARG A 281 17.72 0.30 16.73
CA ARG A 281 16.65 -0.54 16.17
C ARG A 281 16.61 -0.50 14.64
N MET A 282 16.96 0.62 14.01
CA MET A 282 17.12 0.70 12.56
C MET A 282 18.30 -0.15 12.10
N LEU A 283 19.44 -0.09 12.80
CA LEU A 283 20.60 -0.95 12.51
C LEU A 283 20.26 -2.45 12.66
N ASP A 284 19.49 -2.82 13.68
CA ASP A 284 19.02 -4.20 13.88
C ASP A 284 18.13 -4.69 12.72
N TYR A 285 17.29 -3.81 12.16
CA TYR A 285 16.51 -4.12 10.96
C TYR A 285 17.44 -4.38 9.78
N PHE A 286 18.32 -3.44 9.45
CA PHE A 286 19.25 -3.59 8.32
C PHE A 286 20.18 -4.80 8.45
N LYS A 287 20.61 -5.14 9.66
CA LYS A 287 21.41 -6.35 9.92
C LYS A 287 20.63 -7.63 9.62
N LYS A 288 19.32 -7.67 9.93
CA LYS A 288 18.48 -8.84 9.65
C LYS A 288 18.19 -8.97 8.16
N GLU A 289 17.87 -7.87 7.49
CA GLU A 289 17.61 -7.88 6.05
C GLU A 289 18.88 -8.22 5.26
N GLU A 290 20.05 -7.71 5.66
CA GLU A 290 21.34 -8.02 5.02
C GLU A 290 21.67 -9.52 5.10
N ALA A 291 21.29 -10.20 6.18
CA ALA A 291 21.53 -11.63 6.34
C ALA A 291 20.77 -12.50 5.31
N LEU A 292 19.83 -11.93 4.55
CA LEU A 292 19.11 -12.58 3.46
C LEU A 292 19.82 -12.42 2.11
N LEU A 293 20.81 -11.53 2.02
CA LEU A 293 21.62 -11.35 0.83
C LEU A 293 22.66 -12.48 0.74
N VAL A 294 22.67 -13.22 -0.37
CA VAL A 294 23.53 -14.39 -0.57
C VAL A 294 24.74 -14.10 -1.46
N ASP A 295 24.73 -13.01 -2.22
CA ASP A 295 25.85 -12.57 -3.06
C ASP A 295 25.92 -11.04 -3.24
N ASP A 296 27.06 -10.56 -3.76
CA ASP A 296 27.33 -9.13 -3.96
C ASP A 296 26.58 -8.50 -5.16
N VAL A 297 25.92 -9.31 -6.00
CA VAL A 297 25.19 -8.82 -7.20
C VAL A 297 23.68 -8.74 -6.99
N GLN A 298 23.17 -9.34 -5.90
CA GLN A 298 21.81 -9.27 -5.44
C GLN A 298 21.41 -7.82 -5.17
N ASN A 299 20.19 -7.48 -5.59
CA ASN A 299 19.62 -6.17 -5.37
C ASN A 299 18.12 -6.35 -5.27
N ASP A 300 17.62 -6.46 -4.04
CA ASP A 300 16.25 -6.87 -3.78
C ASP A 300 15.34 -5.65 -3.62
N ASN A 301 14.05 -5.91 -3.81
CA ASN A 301 12.99 -4.98 -3.45
C ASN A 301 12.59 -5.29 -1.99
N ILE A 302 12.51 -4.27 -1.15
CA ILE A 302 12.06 -4.41 0.26
C ILE A 302 10.92 -3.45 0.61
N SER A 303 10.24 -2.92 -0.41
CA SER A 303 9.09 -2.04 -0.25
C SER A 303 7.83 -2.69 -0.81
N SER A 304 6.73 -2.58 -0.07
CA SER A 304 5.40 -2.99 -0.50
C SER A 304 4.56 -1.85 -1.09
N ASP A 305 5.10 -0.64 -1.29
CA ASP A 305 4.34 0.56 -1.74
C ASP A 305 3.45 0.30 -2.96
N ILE A 306 3.89 -0.57 -3.88
CA ILE A 306 3.15 -0.91 -5.09
C ILE A 306 1.80 -1.58 -4.80
N ILE A 307 1.70 -2.40 -3.75
CA ILE A 307 0.44 -3.08 -3.38
C ILE A 307 -0.56 -2.09 -2.79
N GLU A 308 -0.08 -1.10 -2.04
CA GLU A 308 -0.92 -0.03 -1.51
C GLU A 308 -1.43 0.90 -2.61
N SER A 309 -0.62 1.13 -3.65
CA SER A 309 -1.06 1.83 -4.85
C SER A 309 -2.18 1.06 -5.57
N ASP A 310 -2.02 -0.26 -5.76
CA ASP A 310 -3.05 -1.13 -6.36
C ASP A 310 -4.36 -1.12 -5.55
N PHE A 311 -4.27 -1.23 -4.22
CA PHE A 311 -5.43 -1.06 -3.35
C PHE A 311 -6.04 0.33 -3.46
N GLY A 312 -5.22 1.38 -3.58
CA GLY A 312 -5.65 2.76 -3.79
C GLY A 312 -6.48 2.93 -5.06
N ILE A 313 -6.01 2.38 -6.18
CA ILE A 313 -6.71 2.39 -7.47
C ILE A 313 -8.08 1.72 -7.34
N PHE A 314 -8.13 0.54 -6.74
CA PHE A 314 -9.40 -0.15 -6.52
C PHE A 314 -10.34 0.64 -5.59
N LYS A 315 -9.82 1.21 -4.49
CA LYS A 315 -10.60 2.02 -3.54
C LYS A 315 -11.20 3.27 -4.19
N MET A 316 -10.49 3.90 -5.14
CA MET A 316 -10.98 5.07 -5.88
C MET A 316 -12.09 4.74 -6.89
N LYS A 317 -12.09 3.51 -7.44
CA LYS A 317 -12.99 3.12 -8.53
C LYS A 317 -14.20 2.30 -8.07
N LYS A 318 -14.12 1.63 -6.92
CA LYS A 318 -15.22 0.83 -6.37
C LYS A 318 -16.41 1.69 -5.92
N SER A 319 -17.57 1.05 -5.77
CA SER A 319 -18.77 1.72 -5.24
C SER A 319 -18.53 2.31 -3.83
N PRO A 320 -19.01 3.53 -3.56
CA PRO A 320 -18.97 4.11 -2.22
C PRO A 320 -19.93 3.41 -1.25
N ASN A 321 -20.93 2.68 -1.76
CA ASN A 321 -21.89 1.97 -0.92
C ASN A 321 -21.25 0.71 -0.32
N LYS A 322 -21.02 0.76 1.00
CA LYS A 322 -20.36 -0.31 1.76
C LYS A 322 -21.12 -1.64 1.74
N LEU A 323 -22.44 -1.64 1.51
CA LEU A 323 -23.24 -2.88 1.48
C LEU A 323 -22.83 -3.85 0.36
N TYR A 324 -22.19 -3.37 -0.70
CA TYR A 324 -21.77 -4.21 -1.82
C TYR A 324 -20.62 -5.17 -1.51
N GLY A 325 -19.87 -4.98 -0.41
CA GLY A 325 -18.73 -5.85 -0.11
C GLY A 325 -17.58 -5.68 -1.12
N ILE A 326 -16.74 -6.70 -1.22
CA ILE A 326 -15.81 -6.85 -2.36
C ILE A 326 -16.57 -7.56 -3.49
N THR A 327 -16.68 -6.90 -4.64
CA THR A 327 -17.41 -7.42 -5.81
C THR A 327 -16.44 -7.91 -6.90
N PRO A 328 -16.93 -8.59 -7.96
CA PRO A 328 -16.13 -8.94 -9.14
C PRO A 328 -15.39 -7.76 -9.79
N PHE A 329 -15.73 -6.53 -9.42
CA PHE A 329 -14.99 -5.34 -9.78
C PHE A 329 -13.51 -5.38 -9.36
N VAL A 330 -13.13 -6.22 -8.39
CA VAL A 330 -11.73 -6.42 -7.98
C VAL A 330 -10.84 -6.94 -9.11
N LEU A 331 -11.43 -7.54 -10.16
CA LEU A 331 -10.73 -7.90 -11.40
C LEU A 331 -10.15 -6.68 -12.16
N LEU A 332 -10.46 -5.46 -11.73
CA LEU A 332 -9.74 -4.27 -12.18
C LEU A 332 -8.25 -4.32 -11.82
N ILE A 333 -7.89 -4.87 -10.65
CA ILE A 333 -6.50 -4.92 -10.17
C ILE A 333 -5.60 -5.66 -11.16
N PRO A 334 -5.89 -6.92 -11.57
CA PRO A 334 -5.07 -7.62 -12.57
C PRO A 334 -5.09 -6.94 -13.94
N LEU A 335 -6.18 -6.26 -14.32
CA LEU A 335 -6.26 -5.57 -15.61
C LEU A 335 -5.41 -4.30 -15.66
N TYR A 336 -5.33 -3.56 -14.56
CA TYR A 336 -4.77 -2.22 -14.53
C TYR A 336 -3.33 -2.14 -15.07
N PRO A 337 -2.38 -3.02 -14.68
CA PRO A 337 -1.04 -3.11 -15.28
C PRO A 337 -1.00 -3.13 -16.82
N LYS A 338 -2.04 -3.69 -17.47
CA LYS A 338 -2.11 -3.81 -18.93
C LYS A 338 -2.57 -2.52 -19.62
N LEU A 339 -3.12 -1.58 -18.84
CA LEU A 339 -3.76 -0.35 -19.31
C LEU A 339 -3.03 0.92 -18.87
N VAL A 340 -1.99 0.82 -18.04
CA VAL A 340 -1.30 2.00 -17.46
C VAL A 340 -0.47 2.78 -18.47
N ASN A 341 0.04 2.13 -19.51
CA ASN A 341 0.79 2.81 -20.56
C ASN A 341 0.48 2.24 -21.95
N LYS A 342 0.70 3.09 -22.95
CA LYS A 342 0.36 2.79 -24.34
C LYS A 342 1.17 1.61 -24.88
N SER A 343 2.45 1.50 -24.56
CA SER A 343 3.30 0.40 -25.05
C SER A 343 2.82 -0.97 -24.62
N VAL A 344 2.38 -1.12 -23.36
CA VAL A 344 1.80 -2.37 -22.86
C VAL A 344 0.43 -2.60 -23.50
N THR A 345 -0.40 -1.55 -23.54
CA THR A 345 -1.75 -1.61 -24.11
C THR A 345 -1.77 -2.01 -25.60
N ASP A 346 -0.81 -1.53 -26.40
CA ASP A 346 -0.71 -1.83 -27.83
C ASP A 346 -0.47 -3.33 -28.09
N THR A 347 0.14 -4.05 -27.13
CA THR A 347 0.35 -5.50 -27.20
C THR A 347 -0.81 -6.33 -26.62
N PHE A 348 -1.80 -5.67 -26.03
CA PHE A 348 -2.89 -6.35 -25.33
C PHE A 348 -4.02 -6.73 -26.30
N ASN A 349 -4.24 -8.04 -26.50
CA ASN A 349 -5.29 -8.52 -27.40
C ASN A 349 -6.70 -8.38 -26.79
N PHE A 350 -7.26 -7.18 -26.85
CA PHE A 350 -8.60 -6.87 -26.33
C PHE A 350 -9.69 -7.77 -26.93
N LYS A 351 -9.67 -7.96 -28.25
CA LYS A 351 -10.73 -8.69 -28.98
C LYS A 351 -10.80 -10.14 -28.54
N GLU A 352 -9.66 -10.84 -28.56
CA GLU A 352 -9.59 -12.25 -28.19
C GLU A 352 -10.03 -12.46 -26.74
N ARG A 353 -9.50 -11.67 -25.81
CA ARG A 353 -9.82 -11.79 -24.38
C ARG A 353 -11.29 -11.50 -24.08
N LEU A 354 -11.87 -10.49 -24.74
CA LEU A 354 -13.29 -10.18 -24.61
C LEU A 354 -14.19 -11.27 -25.21
N VAL A 355 -13.76 -11.99 -26.25
CA VAL A 355 -14.57 -13.05 -26.86
C VAL A 355 -14.50 -14.34 -26.04
N ASN A 356 -13.33 -14.68 -25.50
CA ASN A 356 -13.08 -15.98 -24.86
C ASN A 356 -13.68 -16.08 -23.45
N VAL A 357 -13.72 -14.98 -22.70
CA VAL A 357 -14.38 -14.96 -21.39
C VAL A 357 -15.88 -14.74 -21.57
N LYS A 358 -16.72 -15.42 -20.80
CA LYS A 358 -18.18 -15.23 -20.74
C LYS A 358 -18.58 -14.66 -19.39
N LEU A 359 -19.77 -14.07 -19.31
CA LEU A 359 -20.28 -13.55 -18.04
C LEU A 359 -20.43 -14.66 -16.97
N LYS A 360 -20.82 -15.86 -17.40
CA LYS A 360 -20.91 -17.04 -16.53
C LYS A 360 -19.56 -17.45 -15.92
N ASP A 361 -18.45 -17.17 -16.60
CA ASP A 361 -17.12 -17.48 -16.08
C ASP A 361 -16.77 -16.54 -14.92
N ILE A 362 -17.19 -15.26 -15.02
CA ILE A 362 -17.08 -14.29 -13.92
C ILE A 362 -17.94 -14.73 -12.72
N ASP A 363 -19.16 -15.20 -12.96
CA ASP A 363 -20.03 -15.68 -11.88
C ASP A 363 -19.44 -16.92 -11.18
N THR A 364 -18.91 -17.86 -11.96
CA THR A 364 -18.20 -19.05 -11.44
C THR A 364 -16.98 -18.65 -10.61
N TRP A 365 -16.18 -17.72 -11.14
CA TRP A 365 -15.00 -17.21 -10.46
C TRP A 365 -15.38 -16.49 -9.16
N ALA A 366 -16.42 -15.66 -9.17
CA ALA A 366 -16.91 -14.96 -8.00
C ALA A 366 -17.42 -15.93 -6.93
N ALA A 367 -18.19 -16.95 -7.32
CA ALA A 367 -18.69 -17.96 -6.38
C ALA A 367 -17.57 -18.74 -5.66
N LYS A 368 -16.41 -18.90 -6.31
CA LYS A 368 -15.24 -19.59 -5.74
C LYS A 368 -14.38 -18.67 -4.86
N ASN A 369 -14.19 -17.41 -5.26
CA ASN A 369 -13.16 -16.53 -4.67
C ASN A 369 -13.74 -15.38 -3.83
N MET A 370 -15.07 -15.23 -3.81
CA MET A 370 -15.78 -14.16 -3.11
C MET A 370 -16.83 -14.69 -2.17
N SER A 371 -17.12 -13.87 -1.18
CA SER A 371 -18.17 -14.03 -0.20
C SER A 371 -19.52 -13.48 -0.70
N THR A 372 -20.56 -13.77 0.07
CA THR A 372 -21.94 -13.40 -0.28
C THR A 372 -22.16 -11.88 -0.33
N ASN A 373 -22.77 -11.39 -1.40
CA ASN A 373 -23.19 -10.00 -1.53
C ASN A 373 -24.45 -9.71 -0.69
N TRP A 374 -24.32 -8.91 0.37
CA TRP A 374 -25.43 -8.58 1.28
C TRP A 374 -26.56 -7.76 0.65
N VAL A 375 -26.32 -7.01 -0.41
CA VAL A 375 -27.40 -6.32 -1.16
C VAL A 375 -28.31 -7.35 -1.82
N THR A 376 -27.73 -8.42 -2.37
CA THR A 376 -28.48 -9.52 -2.98
C THR A 376 -29.33 -10.24 -1.93
N GLU A 377 -28.75 -10.55 -0.76
CA GLU A 377 -29.49 -11.19 0.33
C GLU A 377 -30.59 -10.29 0.90
N ARG A 378 -30.31 -9.00 1.11
CA ARG A 378 -31.31 -8.01 1.54
C ARG A 378 -32.47 -7.94 0.55
N THR A 379 -32.18 -7.93 -0.75
CA THR A 379 -33.21 -7.88 -1.81
C THR A 379 -34.06 -9.15 -1.80
N LYS A 380 -33.45 -10.33 -1.64
CA LYS A 380 -34.19 -11.61 -1.52
C LYS A 380 -35.10 -11.62 -0.29
N ILE A 381 -34.63 -11.14 0.86
CA ILE A 381 -35.42 -11.07 2.09
C ILE A 381 -36.61 -10.12 1.90
N PHE A 382 -36.37 -8.92 1.37
CA PHE A 382 -37.44 -7.93 1.17
C PHE A 382 -38.47 -8.37 0.12
N ARG A 383 -38.06 -9.12 -0.92
CA ARG A 383 -38.98 -9.74 -1.89
C ARG A 383 -39.85 -10.85 -1.30
N LYS A 384 -39.49 -11.42 -0.16
CA LYS A 384 -40.32 -12.42 0.56
C LYS A 384 -41.30 -11.77 1.54
N ALA A 385 -41.09 -10.49 1.86
CA ALA A 385 -41.95 -9.72 2.77
C ALA A 385 -43.06 -8.95 2.03
N ILE A 386 -43.00 -8.95 0.70
CA ILE A 386 -44.05 -8.51 -0.23
C ILE A 386 -44.63 -9.79 -0.83
#